data_AF-A0AB72X8L5-F1
#
_entry.id   AF-A0AB72X8L5-F1
#
_cell.length_a   1.000
_cell.length_b   1.000
_cell.length_c   1.000
_cell.angle_alpha   90.00
_cell.angle_beta   90.00
_cell.angle_gamma   90.00
#
_symmetry.space_group_name_H-M   'P 1'
#
loop_
_entity.id
_entity.type
_entity.pdbx_description
1 polymer ?
#
loop_
_entity_poly.entity_id
_entity_poly.type
_entity_poly.pdbx_seq_one_letter_code
_entity_poly.pdbx_strand_id
1 'polypeptide(L)' 'MWLVHNGVPFDVAFSLDDTMRQAMAIKCSEFHGAQFDLKTMSFKERE' A
#
# COMPACT_ATOMS: atom_id res chain seq x y z
N MET A 1 -4.79 3.49 -7.13
CA MET A 1 -4.75 2.85 -5.79
C MET A 1 -3.88 1.59 -5.89
N TRP A 2 -2.90 1.39 -4.99
CA TRP A 2 -1.89 0.33 -5.10
C TRP A 2 -2.48 -1.08 -5.20
N LEU A 3 -3.43 -1.44 -4.34
CA LEU A 3 -4.02 -2.79 -4.29
C LEU A 3 -4.68 -3.19 -5.62
N VAL A 4 -5.49 -2.29 -6.19
CA VAL A 4 -6.17 -2.53 -7.47
C VAL A 4 -5.17 -2.64 -8.62
N HIS A 5 -4.12 -1.81 -8.64
CA HIS A 5 -3.04 -1.93 -9.63
C HIS A 5 -2.24 -3.23 -9.51
N ASN A 6 -2.22 -3.85 -8.33
CA ASN A 6 -1.51 -5.10 -8.07
C ASN A 6 -2.44 -6.32 -8.04
N GLY A 7 -3.61 -6.23 -8.68
CA GLY A 7 -4.49 -7.38 -8.94
C GLY A 7 -5.51 -7.71 -7.86
N VAL A 8 -5.61 -6.90 -6.79
CA VAL A 8 -6.71 -7.04 -5.82
C VAL A 8 -8.01 -6.51 -6.45
N PRO A 9 -9.08 -7.31 -6.51
CA PRO A 9 -10.36 -6.86 -7.05
C PRO A 9 -10.88 -5.60 -6.35
N PHE A 10 -11.48 -4.69 -7.11
CA PHE A 10 -11.98 -3.41 -6.58
C PHE A 10 -12.92 -3.61 -5.39
N ASP A 11 -13.89 -4.53 -5.49
CA ASP A 11 -14.87 -4.79 -4.43
C ASP A 11 -14.21 -5.25 -3.13
N VAL A 12 -13.12 -6.01 -3.22
CA VAL A 12 -12.34 -6.47 -2.05
C VAL A 12 -11.50 -5.34 -1.47
N ALA A 13 -10.88 -4.52 -2.32
CA ALA A 13 -10.10 -3.36 -1.86
C ALA A 13 -10.98 -2.27 -1.21
N PHE A 14 -12.27 -2.22 -1.56
CA PHE A 14 -13.24 -1.27 -1.01
C PHE A 14 -14.19 -1.87 0.02
N SER A 15 -14.14 -3.18 0.27
CA SER A 15 -14.76 -3.77 1.47
C SER A 15 -13.97 -3.49 2.74
N LEU A 16 -12.71 -3.08 2.61
CA LEU A 16 -11.86 -2.66 3.71
C LEU A 16 -12.09 -1.18 4.04
N ASP A 17 -11.96 -0.84 5.32
CA ASP A 17 -11.90 0.57 5.71
C ASP A 17 -10.65 1.25 5.10
N ASP A 18 -10.71 2.58 4.99
CA ASP A 18 -9.67 3.32 4.29
C ASP A 18 -8.29 3.15 4.94
N THR A 19 -8.25 3.10 6.27
CA THR A 19 -7.01 2.93 7.05
C THR A 19 -6.37 1.56 6.78
N MET A 20 -7.15 0.48 6.81
CA MET A 20 -6.71 -0.88 6.51
C MET A 20 -6.27 -1.00 5.07
N ARG A 21 -6.97 -0.35 4.14
CA ARG A 21 -6.60 -0.33 2.74
C ARG A 21 -5.24 0.35 2.53
N GLN A 22 -5.01 1.50 3.17
CA GLN A 22 -3.72 2.20 3.12
C GLN A 22 -2.62 1.36 3.79
N ALA A 23 -2.90 0.73 4.93
CA ALA A 23 -1.96 -0.14 5.64
C ALA A 23 -1.55 -1.36 4.80
N MET A 24 -2.50 -2.01 4.12
CA MET A 24 -2.19 -3.11 3.20
C MET A 24 -1.37 -2.65 2.00
N ALA A 25 -1.68 -1.49 1.42
CA ALA A 25 -0.87 -0.91 0.35
C ALA A 25 0.59 -0.68 0.78
N ILE A 26 0.80 -0.14 1.99
CA ILE A 26 2.12 0.04 2.58
C ILE A 26 2.82 -1.30 2.78
N LYS A 27 2.18 -2.22 3.50
CA LYS A 27 2.78 -3.52 3.86
C LYS A 27 3.12 -4.36 2.64
N CYS A 28 2.23 -4.41 1.65
CA CYS A 28 2.48 -5.13 0.42
C CYS A 28 3.63 -4.50 -0.37
N SER A 29 3.71 -3.16 -0.43
CA SER A 29 4.84 -2.47 -1.07
C SER A 29 6.19 -2.82 -0.43
N GLU A 30 6.24 -3.04 0.89
CA GLU A 30 7.46 -3.49 1.58
C GLU A 30 7.93 -4.88 1.12
N PHE A 31 7.00 -5.81 0.85
CA PHE A 31 7.34 -7.12 0.28
C PHE A 31 7.93 -7.02 -1.13
N HIS A 32 7.65 -5.93 -1.86
CA HIS A 32 8.26 -5.62 -3.15
C HIS A 32 9.58 -4.82 -3.03
N GLY A 33 10.13 -4.70 -1.82
CA GLY A 33 11.40 -4.00 -1.55
C GLY A 33 11.27 -2.48 -1.42
N ALA A 34 10.06 -1.94 -1.27
CA ALA A 34 9.90 -0.54 -0.88
C ALA A 34 10.16 -0.37 0.63
N GLN A 35 10.54 0.83 1.05
CA GLN A 35 10.64 1.19 2.47
C GLN A 35 9.71 2.36 2.74
N PHE A 36 8.76 2.19 3.66
CA PHE A 36 7.85 3.25 4.06
C PHE A 36 8.38 3.97 5.30
N ASP A 37 8.48 5.29 5.22
CA ASP A 37 8.90 6.15 6.33
C ASP A 37 7.66 6.72 7.02
N LEU A 38 7.43 6.27 8.27
CA LEU A 38 6.30 6.71 9.10
C LEU A 38 6.42 8.16 9.57
N LYS A 39 7.62 8.75 9.56
CA LYS A 39 7.84 10.15 9.94
C LYS A 39 7.45 11.10 8.82
N THR A 40 7.79 10.75 7.58
CA THR A 40 7.47 11.57 6.40
C THR A 40 6.19 11.13 5.70
N MET A 41 5.60 10.01 6.11
CA MET A 41 4.42 9.39 5.49
C MET A 41 4.62 9.13 3.98
N SER A 42 5.82 8.73 3.59
CA SER A 42 6.21 8.52 2.19
C SER A 42 7.08 7.29 2.00
N PHE A 43 7.09 6.74 0.79
CA PHE A 43 8.09 5.73 0.42
C PHE A 43 9.43 6.41 0.14
N LYS A 44 10.52 5.77 0.55
CA LYS A 44 11.86 6.18 0.12
C LYS A 44 12.03 5.94 -1.38
N GLU A 45 12.61 6.91 -2.06
CA GLU A 45 13.04 6.73 -3.45
C GLU A 45 14.12 5.65 -3.51
N ARG A 46 14.00 4.72 -4.46
CA ARG A 46 15.08 3.76 -4.74
C ARG A 46 16.07 4.48 -5.67
N GLU A 47 17.30 4.63 -5.21
CA GLU A 47 18.44 5.05 -6.07
C GLU A 47 18.73 4.01 -7.16
#